data_AF-A0A8J3XTQ6-F1
#
_entry.id   AF-A0A8J3XTQ6-F1
#
_cell.length_a   1.000
_cell.length_b   1.000
_cell.length_c   1.000
_cell.angle_alpha   90.00
_cell.angle_beta   90.00
_cell.angle_gamma   90.00
#
_symmetry.space_group_name_H-M   'P 1'
#
loop_
_entity.id
_entity.type
_entity.pdbx_description
1 polymer ?
#
loop_
_entity_poly.entity_id
_entity_poly.type
_entity_poly.pdbx_seq_one_letter_code
_entity_poly.pdbx_strand_id
1 'polypeptide(L)'
;MRRNLLGLLGVVLLTVSLAAPSANADTTTVTPKITLVAADDLTYDRQTTTVTGTVTELMPDGTTGGPLAGLPVQILCSNACTGDTVTTDEAGHFTVPVTARWWQMSVSASIHATETVASAEAQLDLFPHSDVRITASADSSVVSAASPTSTFSGRLEYLSDDHSWKPLPDRKIQISQPGPPSVSATTTTSADGSFSKTVTLSPSSVTQQVSVLWRPATTEDTTFFKSPMVFVDIHPGFSPAIGRLSGSLSSSGTVSLAGTVTGATLRVPVTIEYSRDGSTGWTDVTTVETLGTFTSKFTAPAVPAYYRAEIVAHGYDGAISGFVKLDKTVTSISAFGVTVDPAGTLNVRANVSPSNLTVPVRIEYSADGKTGWKTAKSGTVTGGFSTSLKAPLAMAYYRAEIVAAPYYKGSTSRVLKVGRAPTRITGLKVSTTRVKKGSYFTITGVLQKYSSGWKALTGQRVSIVYHVKGGTALHLYGSVLTGTGGRFTAKIKATREAYWMPRYPGGTAYYATSPSTYIHVALR
;
A
#
# COMPACT_ATOMS: atom_id res chain seq x y z
N MET A 1 -2.39 31.01 16.40
CA MET A 1 -2.50 31.68 17.71
C MET A 1 -2.16 33.15 17.52
N ARG A 2 -3.15 34.03 17.73
CA ARG A 2 -3.03 35.50 17.66
C ARG A 2 -2.09 36.01 18.75
N ARG A 3 -1.30 37.05 18.46
CA ARG A 3 -1.34 38.32 19.20
C ARG A 3 -0.48 39.40 18.53
N ASN A 4 -1.19 40.40 18.01
CA ASN A 4 -0.70 41.73 17.68
C ASN A 4 -0.28 42.46 18.96
N LEU A 5 0.82 43.20 18.91
CA LEU A 5 1.12 44.29 19.83
C LEU A 5 1.81 45.40 19.04
N LEU A 6 1.04 46.40 18.61
CA LEU A 6 1.55 47.66 18.07
C LEU A 6 1.19 48.73 19.11
N GLY A 7 2.24 49.29 19.72
CA GLY A 7 2.15 50.32 20.73
C GLY A 7 1.73 51.65 20.12
N LEU A 8 0.62 52.16 20.64
CA LEU A 8 0.15 53.54 20.53
C LEU A 8 1.26 54.49 21.02
N LEU A 9 1.74 55.41 20.18
CA LEU A 9 2.37 56.64 20.63
C LEU A 9 1.35 57.76 20.44
N GLY A 10 0.82 58.25 21.56
CA GLY A 10 -0.13 59.36 21.60
C GLY A 10 0.58 60.67 21.28
N VAL A 11 0.06 61.38 20.28
CA VAL A 11 0.38 62.79 20.06
C VAL A 11 -0.64 63.62 20.84
N VAL A 12 -0.11 64.47 21.71
CA VAL A 12 -0.82 65.45 22.53
C VAL A 12 -1.49 66.48 21.61
N LEU A 13 -2.82 66.55 21.64
CA LEU A 13 -3.59 67.63 21.03
C LEU A 13 -3.48 68.87 21.92
N LEU A 14 -2.67 69.85 21.51
CA LEU A 14 -2.66 71.18 22.10
C LEU A 14 -3.72 72.03 21.37
N THR A 15 -4.91 72.16 21.95
CA THR A 15 -5.95 73.07 21.45
C THR A 15 -5.61 74.51 21.84
N VAL A 16 -5.00 75.25 20.92
CA VAL A 16 -4.94 76.72 20.99
C VAL A 16 -6.21 77.25 20.32
N SER A 17 -7.09 77.83 21.13
CA SER A 17 -8.25 78.59 20.65
C SER A 17 -7.74 79.94 20.15
N LEU A 18 -7.63 80.09 18.83
CA LEU A 18 -7.37 81.37 18.18
C LEU A 18 -8.69 81.91 17.62
N ALA A 19 -8.90 83.20 17.92
CA ALA A 19 -10.10 83.96 17.66
C ALA A 19 -10.58 83.88 16.20
N ALA A 20 -11.89 83.95 16.02
CA ALA A 20 -12.55 84.04 14.72
C ALA A 20 -12.00 85.22 13.91
N PRO A 21 -11.62 85.02 12.63
CA PRO A 21 -11.32 86.14 11.76
C PRO A 21 -12.61 86.83 11.30
N SER A 22 -12.59 88.15 11.38
CA SER A 22 -13.54 89.06 10.76
C SER A 22 -13.72 88.77 9.27
N ALA A 23 -14.97 88.83 8.81
CA ALA A 23 -15.35 88.84 7.40
C ALA A 23 -14.67 90.02 6.68
N ASN A 24 -13.79 89.71 5.73
CA ASN A 24 -13.65 90.33 4.39
C ASN A 24 -12.25 90.06 3.81
N ALA A 25 -12.13 88.93 3.12
CA ALA A 25 -11.40 88.79 1.86
C ALA A 25 -11.84 87.44 1.28
N ASP A 26 -12.49 87.47 0.12
CA ASP A 26 -12.78 86.28 -0.68
C ASP A 26 -11.43 85.79 -1.25
N THR A 27 -10.60 85.16 -0.41
CA THR A 27 -9.38 84.48 -0.85
C THR A 27 -9.77 83.05 -1.17
N THR A 28 -10.13 82.82 -2.44
CA THR A 28 -10.31 81.47 -2.97
C THR A 28 -9.01 80.69 -2.80
N THR A 29 -8.92 79.86 -1.76
CA THR A 29 -7.76 78.99 -1.53
C THR A 29 -7.67 77.98 -2.67
N VAL A 30 -6.55 77.97 -3.37
CA VAL A 30 -6.30 77.02 -4.46
C VAL A 30 -5.94 75.67 -3.84
N THR A 31 -6.60 74.59 -4.27
CA THR A 31 -6.27 73.23 -3.84
C THR A 31 -5.34 72.58 -4.85
N PRO A 32 -4.06 72.32 -4.55
CA PRO A 32 -3.17 71.67 -5.50
C PRO A 32 -3.44 70.17 -5.60
N LYS A 33 -3.19 69.60 -6.77
CA LYS A 33 -3.09 68.16 -7.03
C LYS A 33 -1.71 67.89 -7.64
N ILE A 34 -1.00 66.93 -7.07
CA ILE A 34 0.32 66.50 -7.52
C ILE A 34 0.18 65.14 -8.20
N THR A 35 0.83 64.95 -9.35
CA THR A 35 1.05 63.63 -9.95
C THR A 35 2.53 63.43 -10.20
N LEU A 36 3.01 62.21 -9.99
CA LEU A 36 4.42 61.83 -10.14
C LEU A 36 4.57 60.72 -11.17
N VAL A 37 5.59 60.81 -12.00
CA VAL A 37 5.95 59.79 -13.01
C VAL A 37 7.47 59.67 -13.08
N ALA A 38 8.00 58.46 -13.11
CA ALA A 38 9.40 58.21 -13.42
C ALA A 38 9.61 58.17 -14.93
N ALA A 39 10.71 58.77 -15.41
CA ALA A 39 11.05 58.77 -16.83
C ALA A 39 11.34 57.35 -17.35
N ASP A 40 12.04 56.55 -16.54
CA ASP A 40 12.46 55.19 -16.87
C ASP A 40 12.45 54.28 -15.64
N ASP A 41 12.35 52.97 -15.89
CA ASP A 41 12.57 51.94 -14.88
C ASP A 41 14.04 51.91 -14.42
N LEU A 42 14.22 51.66 -13.12
CA LEU A 42 15.53 51.54 -12.50
C LEU A 42 16.07 50.11 -12.69
N THR A 43 17.19 50.00 -13.39
CA THR A 43 17.89 48.75 -13.66
C THR A 43 19.33 48.83 -13.17
N TYR A 44 20.06 47.72 -13.24
CA TYR A 44 21.47 47.69 -12.85
C TYR A 44 22.34 48.65 -13.67
N ASP A 45 22.06 48.79 -14.97
CA ASP A 45 22.76 49.73 -15.86
C ASP A 45 22.26 51.17 -15.71
N ARG A 46 20.97 51.34 -15.37
CA ARG A 46 20.32 52.63 -15.15
C ARG A 46 19.92 52.79 -13.69
N GLN A 47 20.92 53.09 -12.86
CA GLN A 47 20.74 53.25 -11.42
C GLN A 47 20.12 54.60 -11.03
N THR A 48 19.95 55.54 -11.97
CA THR A 48 19.35 56.86 -11.73
C THR A 48 18.24 57.10 -12.74
N THR A 49 17.08 57.56 -12.27
CA THR A 49 15.92 57.96 -13.09
C THR A 49 15.52 59.39 -12.73
N THR A 50 14.88 60.10 -13.67
CA THR A 50 14.31 61.40 -13.38
C THR A 50 12.83 61.23 -13.02
N VAL A 51 12.45 61.62 -11.81
CA VAL A 51 11.04 61.70 -11.43
C VAL A 51 10.54 63.10 -11.79
N THR A 52 9.51 63.13 -12.63
CA THR A 52 8.82 64.36 -13.01
C THR A 52 7.51 64.43 -12.25
N GLY A 53 7.21 65.59 -11.69
CA GLY A 53 5.93 65.88 -11.09
C GLY A 53 5.22 67.04 -11.78
N THR A 54 3.89 67.00 -11.76
CA THR A 54 3.05 68.09 -12.26
C THR A 54 2.10 68.53 -11.17
N VAL A 55 2.02 69.85 -10.95
CA VAL A 55 1.15 70.47 -9.96
C VAL A 55 0.10 71.29 -10.69
N THR A 56 -1.15 70.92 -10.47
CA THR A 56 -2.32 71.55 -11.10
C THR A 56 -3.34 71.93 -10.04
N GLU A 57 -4.19 72.89 -10.35
CA GLU A 57 -5.36 73.18 -9.52
C GLU A 57 -6.35 72.01 -9.53
N LEU A 58 -6.92 71.70 -8.38
CA LEU A 58 -8.04 70.78 -8.22
C LEU A 58 -9.30 71.62 -8.03
N MET A 59 -10.17 71.60 -9.03
CA MET A 59 -11.43 72.32 -9.00
C MET A 59 -12.41 71.66 -8.02
N PRO A 60 -13.40 72.39 -7.46
CA PRO A 60 -14.34 71.84 -6.48
C PRO A 60 -15.17 70.65 -6.98
N ASP A 61 -15.33 70.50 -8.29
CA ASP A 61 -16.00 69.38 -8.94
C ASP A 61 -15.10 68.14 -9.13
N GLY A 62 -13.84 68.21 -8.66
CA GLY A 62 -12.83 67.16 -8.76
C GLY A 62 -12.07 67.15 -10.09
N THR A 63 -12.36 68.07 -11.01
CA THR A 63 -11.63 68.19 -12.28
C THR A 63 -10.29 68.90 -12.08
N THR A 64 -9.37 68.70 -13.04
CA THR A 64 -8.05 69.32 -13.01
C THR A 64 -8.10 70.67 -13.74
N GLY A 65 -7.79 71.74 -13.01
CA GLY A 65 -7.65 73.12 -13.50
C GLY A 65 -6.27 73.42 -14.08
N GLY A 66 -5.91 74.70 -14.12
CA GLY A 66 -4.66 75.18 -14.72
C GLY A 66 -3.39 74.74 -13.97
N PRO A 67 -2.20 74.86 -14.61
CA PRO A 67 -0.92 74.58 -13.96
C PRO A 67 -0.64 75.59 -12.85
N LEU A 68 -0.02 75.14 -11.76
CA LEU A 68 0.36 75.98 -10.64
C LEU A 68 1.88 76.21 -10.62
N ALA A 69 2.30 77.37 -11.11
CA ALA A 69 3.69 77.79 -11.19
C ALA A 69 4.22 78.40 -9.90
N GLY A 70 5.54 78.33 -9.68
CA GLY A 70 6.21 79.00 -8.56
C GLY A 70 5.98 78.36 -7.18
N LEU A 71 5.34 77.19 -7.11
CA LEU A 71 5.06 76.53 -5.84
C LEU A 71 6.29 75.74 -5.36
N PRO A 72 6.70 75.91 -4.09
CA PRO A 72 7.74 75.08 -3.49
C PRO A 72 7.18 73.68 -3.18
N VAL A 73 7.80 72.67 -3.79
CA VAL A 73 7.50 71.25 -3.57
C VAL A 73 8.65 70.63 -2.79
N GLN A 74 8.36 70.13 -1.60
CA GLN A 74 9.32 69.38 -0.80
C GLN A 74 9.37 67.94 -1.29
N ILE A 75 10.58 67.46 -1.62
CA ILE A 75 10.81 66.07 -2.04
C ILE A 75 11.43 65.29 -0.88
N LEU A 76 10.83 64.16 -0.56
CA LEU A 76 11.31 63.22 0.44
C LEU A 76 11.40 61.84 -0.22
N CYS A 77 12.61 61.29 -0.33
CA CYS A 77 12.78 59.90 -0.74
C CYS A 77 13.26 59.06 0.45
N SER A 78 12.73 57.85 0.60
CA SER A 78 13.22 56.89 1.59
C SER A 78 14.66 56.46 1.26
N ASN A 79 15.66 57.17 1.80
CA ASN A 79 17.10 56.89 1.65
C ASN A 79 17.69 57.00 0.22
N ALA A 80 17.02 57.68 -0.73
CA ALA A 80 17.38 57.67 -2.16
C ALA A 80 17.66 59.05 -2.80
N CYS A 81 17.27 60.14 -2.14
CA CYS A 81 17.56 61.51 -2.58
C CYS A 81 17.81 62.41 -1.37
N THR A 82 18.41 63.58 -1.60
CA THR A 82 18.60 64.61 -0.56
C THR A 82 17.29 65.40 -0.50
N GLY A 83 16.85 65.80 0.70
CA GLY A 83 15.53 66.41 0.92
C GLY A 83 15.41 67.81 0.30
N ASP A 84 15.37 67.85 -1.03
CA ASP A 84 15.43 69.06 -1.83
C ASP A 84 14.05 69.70 -1.94
N THR A 85 14.00 71.02 -1.90
CA THR A 85 12.82 71.79 -2.29
C THR A 85 13.01 72.24 -3.73
N VAL A 86 12.09 71.84 -4.60
CA VAL A 86 12.07 72.23 -6.02
C VAL A 86 10.87 73.14 -6.26
N THR A 87 11.03 74.13 -7.14
CA THR A 87 9.95 75.05 -7.48
C THR A 87 9.33 74.64 -8.81
N THR A 88 8.00 74.69 -8.91
CA THR A 88 7.31 74.43 -10.18
C THR A 88 7.59 75.52 -11.22
N ASP A 89 7.77 75.12 -12.48
CA ASP A 89 7.91 76.04 -13.62
C ASP A 89 6.56 76.65 -14.06
N GLU A 90 6.56 77.46 -15.13
CA GLU A 90 5.34 78.09 -15.66
C GLU A 90 4.25 77.10 -16.10
N ALA A 91 4.64 75.86 -16.42
CA ALA A 91 3.73 74.77 -16.78
C ALA A 91 3.37 73.89 -15.57
N GLY A 92 3.77 74.29 -14.35
CA GLY A 92 3.49 73.55 -13.12
C GLY A 92 4.35 72.29 -12.97
N HIS A 93 5.44 72.15 -13.72
CA HIS A 93 6.31 70.98 -13.71
C HIS A 93 7.49 71.14 -12.76
N PHE A 94 7.95 70.03 -12.20
CA PHE A 94 9.22 69.94 -11.50
C PHE A 94 9.88 68.59 -11.78
N THR A 95 11.21 68.53 -11.66
CA THR A 95 11.98 67.31 -11.92
C THR A 95 13.02 67.10 -10.83
N VAL A 96 13.19 65.85 -10.39
CA VAL A 96 14.21 65.46 -9.41
C VAL A 96 14.93 64.18 -9.84
N PRO A 97 16.26 64.13 -9.84
CA PRO A 97 16.99 62.89 -10.07
C PRO A 97 16.89 61.97 -8.84
N VAL A 98 16.58 60.69 -9.06
CA VAL A 98 16.47 59.68 -8.01
C VAL A 98 17.41 58.53 -8.33
N THR A 99 18.36 58.26 -7.42
CA THR A 99 19.31 57.15 -7.55
C THR A 99 18.90 55.99 -6.66
N ALA A 100 18.82 54.80 -7.25
CA ALA A 100 18.46 53.59 -6.53
C ALA A 100 19.50 53.20 -5.49
N ARG A 101 19.03 52.91 -4.27
CA ARG A 101 19.88 52.46 -3.15
C ARG A 101 19.30 51.28 -2.37
N TRP A 102 18.06 50.93 -2.65
CA TRP A 102 17.26 49.91 -1.98
C TRP A 102 16.29 49.29 -2.99
N TRP A 103 15.95 48.02 -2.81
CA TRP A 103 15.06 47.23 -3.68
C TRP A 103 13.61 47.72 -3.73
N GLN A 104 13.24 48.58 -2.79
CA GLN A 104 12.00 49.33 -2.80
C GLN A 104 12.30 50.72 -2.25
N MET A 105 11.85 51.75 -2.95
CA MET A 105 11.92 53.13 -2.49
C MET A 105 10.63 53.87 -2.79
N SER A 106 10.33 54.87 -1.98
CA SER A 106 9.19 55.75 -2.18
C SER A 106 9.69 57.17 -2.34
N VAL A 107 9.17 57.86 -3.36
CA VAL A 107 9.39 59.29 -3.62
C VAL A 107 8.10 60.00 -3.27
N SER A 108 8.14 60.81 -2.21
CA SER A 108 7.03 61.64 -1.78
C SER A 108 7.29 63.09 -2.17
N ALA A 109 6.29 63.73 -2.77
CA ALA A 109 6.29 65.15 -3.06
C ALA A 109 5.16 65.80 -2.29
N SER A 110 5.48 66.85 -1.51
CA SER A 110 4.50 67.56 -0.69
C SER A 110 4.58 69.07 -0.85
N ILE A 111 3.42 69.71 -0.79
CA ILE A 111 3.27 71.16 -0.74
C ILE A 111 2.67 71.47 0.64
N HIS A 112 3.33 72.33 1.41
CA HIS A 112 2.81 72.81 2.69
C HIS A 112 1.75 73.89 2.47
N ALA A 113 0.73 73.90 3.32
CA ALA A 113 -0.33 74.91 3.22
C ALA A 113 0.22 76.33 3.49
N THR A 114 -0.24 77.29 2.69
CA THR A 114 -0.02 78.73 2.88
C THR A 114 -1.37 79.43 3.03
N GLU A 115 -1.36 80.77 3.14
CA GLU A 115 -2.61 81.56 3.21
C GLU A 115 -3.48 81.43 1.93
N THR A 116 -2.87 81.11 0.79
CA THR A 116 -3.54 81.08 -0.53
C THR A 116 -3.54 79.70 -1.20
N VAL A 117 -2.79 78.73 -0.68
CA VAL A 117 -2.63 77.39 -1.27
C VAL A 117 -2.83 76.32 -0.20
N ALA A 118 -3.72 75.36 -0.43
CA ALA A 118 -3.90 74.22 0.47
C ALA A 118 -2.72 73.23 0.38
N SER A 119 -2.57 72.35 1.37
CA SER A 119 -1.54 71.30 1.31
C SER A 119 -1.91 70.19 0.32
N ALA A 120 -0.90 69.60 -0.33
CA ALA A 120 -1.07 68.38 -1.14
C ALA A 120 0.13 67.44 -1.00
N GLU A 121 -0.10 66.15 -1.23
CA GLU A 121 0.93 65.12 -1.21
C GLU A 121 0.68 64.09 -2.32
N ALA A 122 1.75 63.60 -2.94
CA ALA A 122 1.74 62.45 -3.82
C ALA A 122 2.94 61.55 -3.53
N GLN A 123 2.78 60.25 -3.75
CA GLN A 123 3.82 59.25 -3.57
C GLN A 123 3.95 58.38 -4.83
N LEU A 124 5.20 58.06 -5.18
CA LEU A 124 5.55 57.13 -6.24
C LEU A 124 6.51 56.07 -5.68
N ASP A 125 6.11 54.79 -5.77
CA ASP A 125 6.98 53.67 -5.39
C ASP A 125 7.80 53.22 -6.61
N LEU A 126 9.11 53.09 -6.42
CA LEU A 126 10.04 52.58 -7.43
C LEU A 126 10.63 51.24 -6.94
N PHE A 127 10.71 50.29 -7.86
CA PHE A 127 11.21 48.93 -7.61
C PHE A 127 12.38 48.64 -8.55
N PRO A 128 13.62 49.01 -8.20
CA PRO A 128 14.78 48.70 -9.01
C PRO A 128 14.89 47.19 -9.21
N HIS A 129 14.99 46.75 -10.47
CA HIS A 129 15.06 45.33 -10.77
C HIS A 129 15.78 45.07 -12.08
N SER A 130 16.59 44.03 -12.09
CA SER A 130 17.19 43.46 -13.30
C SER A 130 17.13 41.95 -13.20
N ASP A 131 16.72 41.31 -14.28
CA ASP A 131 16.64 39.86 -14.30
C ASP A 131 18.04 39.25 -14.24
N VAL A 132 18.18 38.17 -13.47
CA VAL A 132 19.44 37.45 -13.30
C VAL A 132 19.21 35.99 -13.59
N ARG A 133 20.18 35.38 -14.26
CA ARG A 133 20.23 33.93 -14.43
C ARG A 133 21.58 33.39 -13.98
N ILE A 134 21.53 32.15 -13.50
CA ILE A 134 22.72 31.35 -13.26
C ILE A 134 22.57 30.07 -14.09
N THR A 135 23.64 29.69 -14.78
CA THR A 135 23.75 28.37 -15.42
C THR A 135 24.84 27.59 -14.69
N ALA A 136 24.62 26.32 -14.39
CA ALA A 136 25.59 25.48 -13.72
C ALA A 136 25.54 24.04 -14.25
N SER A 137 26.70 23.40 -14.34
CA SER A 137 26.87 21.99 -14.68
C SER A 137 28.02 21.37 -13.89
N ALA A 138 27.95 20.07 -13.69
CA ALA A 138 29.04 19.28 -13.12
C ALA A 138 29.83 18.59 -14.24
N ASP A 139 31.15 18.47 -14.07
CA ASP A 139 32.02 17.67 -14.94
C ASP A 139 31.69 16.16 -14.92
N SER A 140 31.13 15.69 -13.81
CA SER A 140 30.62 14.33 -13.64
C SER A 140 29.30 14.35 -12.88
N SER A 141 28.27 13.73 -13.46
CA SER A 141 27.02 13.43 -12.77
C SER A 141 27.10 12.19 -11.87
N VAL A 142 28.26 11.53 -11.82
CA VAL A 142 28.50 10.32 -11.03
C VAL A 142 29.76 10.47 -10.18
N VAL A 143 29.64 10.25 -8.87
CA VAL A 143 30.78 10.29 -7.92
C VAL A 143 30.80 9.03 -7.06
N SER A 144 31.96 8.44 -6.86
CA SER A 144 32.10 7.21 -6.06
C SER A 144 32.76 7.51 -4.71
N ALA A 145 32.73 6.56 -3.78
CA ALA A 145 33.52 6.68 -2.56
C ALA A 145 35.03 6.78 -2.85
N ALA A 146 35.50 6.20 -3.97
CA ALA A 146 36.90 6.27 -4.41
C ALA A 146 37.24 7.58 -5.14
N SER A 147 36.24 8.29 -5.65
CA SER A 147 36.40 9.58 -6.33
C SER A 147 35.19 10.48 -6.00
N PRO A 148 35.14 11.03 -4.77
CA PRO A 148 33.97 11.73 -4.25
C PRO A 148 33.87 13.19 -4.74
N THR A 149 34.70 13.61 -5.70
CA THR A 149 34.81 15.00 -6.11
C THR A 149 34.16 15.23 -7.47
N SER A 150 33.49 16.38 -7.62
CA SER A 150 33.06 16.89 -8.93
C SER A 150 33.30 18.40 -9.03
N THR A 151 33.65 18.86 -10.23
CA THR A 151 33.84 20.27 -10.56
C THR A 151 32.56 20.88 -11.10
N PHE A 152 32.02 21.84 -10.36
CA PHE A 152 30.88 22.63 -10.77
C PHE A 152 31.37 23.87 -11.51
N SER A 153 30.86 24.09 -12.71
CA SER A 153 31.19 25.24 -13.55
C SER A 153 29.93 25.88 -14.13
N GLY A 154 30.00 27.16 -14.43
CA GLY A 154 28.83 27.92 -14.84
C GLY A 154 29.09 29.39 -15.11
N ARG A 155 28.00 30.15 -15.29
CA ARG A 155 28.01 31.61 -15.49
C ARG A 155 26.89 32.26 -14.69
N LEU A 156 27.15 33.47 -14.19
CA LEU A 156 26.18 34.38 -13.59
C LEU A 156 26.06 35.62 -14.48
N GLU A 157 24.84 35.92 -14.91
CA GLU A 157 24.57 36.99 -15.87
C GLU A 157 23.32 37.76 -15.46
N TYR A 158 23.26 39.05 -15.80
CA TYR A 158 22.07 39.88 -15.69
C TYR A 158 21.59 40.34 -17.07
N LEU A 159 20.29 40.61 -17.18
CA LEU A 159 19.69 41.19 -18.38
C LEU A 159 19.91 42.70 -18.36
N SER A 160 20.71 43.18 -19.31
CA SER A 160 21.03 44.59 -19.50
C SER A 160 19.89 45.35 -20.18
N ASP A 161 19.92 46.68 -20.13
CA ASP A 161 18.96 47.56 -20.82
C ASP A 161 18.92 47.38 -22.34
N ASP A 162 20.02 46.91 -22.94
CA ASP A 162 20.08 46.55 -24.37
C ASP A 162 19.46 45.18 -24.67
N HIS A 163 18.81 44.56 -23.68
CA HIS A 163 18.23 43.22 -23.70
C HIS A 163 19.26 42.09 -23.96
N SER A 164 20.56 42.37 -23.79
CA SER A 164 21.60 41.35 -23.82
C SER A 164 21.95 40.85 -22.41
N TRP A 165 22.34 39.58 -22.31
CA TRP A 165 22.86 39.02 -21.07
C TRP A 165 24.31 39.44 -20.89
N LYS A 166 24.60 40.15 -19.80
CA LYS A 166 25.94 40.62 -19.44
C LYS A 166 26.47 39.91 -18.20
N PRO A 167 27.79 39.67 -18.12
CA PRO A 167 28.38 38.96 -16.99
C PRO A 167 28.29 39.77 -15.70
N LEU A 168 28.08 39.08 -14.57
CA LEU A 168 28.23 39.65 -13.23
C LEU A 168 29.57 39.20 -12.60
N PRO A 169 30.64 40.01 -12.66
CA PRO A 169 31.94 39.66 -12.10
C PRO A 169 31.98 39.84 -10.57
N ASP A 170 32.96 39.21 -9.93
CA ASP A 170 33.28 39.38 -8.50
C ASP A 170 32.13 39.03 -7.54
N ARG A 171 31.20 38.17 -7.96
CA ARG A 171 30.06 37.70 -7.17
C ARG A 171 30.33 36.34 -6.55
N LYS A 172 30.00 36.19 -5.26
CA LYS A 172 30.19 34.93 -4.51
C LYS A 172 29.10 33.93 -4.83
N ILE A 173 29.46 32.83 -5.49
CA ILE A 173 28.59 31.67 -5.73
C ILE A 173 28.76 30.68 -4.59
N GLN A 174 27.63 30.20 -4.05
CA GLN A 174 27.56 29.13 -3.07
C GLN A 174 27.13 27.83 -3.76
N ILE A 175 27.89 26.76 -3.51
CA ILE A 175 27.57 25.39 -3.93
C ILE A 175 27.32 24.60 -2.65
N SER A 176 26.13 24.05 -2.49
CA SER A 176 25.76 23.29 -1.30
C SER A 176 25.06 21.99 -1.62
N GLN A 177 25.48 20.93 -0.92
CA GLN A 177 24.82 19.64 -0.91
C GLN A 177 24.07 19.49 0.43
N PRO A 178 22.74 19.31 0.42
CA PRO A 178 21.98 19.03 1.62
C PRO A 178 22.23 17.60 2.11
N GLY A 179 22.08 17.39 3.43
CA GLY A 179 22.24 16.07 4.07
C GLY A 179 23.44 16.01 5.03
N PRO A 180 23.58 14.93 5.82
CA PRO A 180 24.72 14.72 6.71
C PRO A 180 25.84 13.88 6.04
N PRO A 181 27.11 14.36 6.00
CA PRO A 181 27.54 15.71 6.36
C PRO A 181 27.16 16.74 5.29
N SER A 182 26.79 17.94 5.72
CA SER A 182 26.43 19.01 4.79
C SER A 182 27.69 19.55 4.15
N VAL A 183 27.74 19.54 2.82
CA VAL A 183 28.88 20.09 2.08
C VAL A 183 28.52 21.50 1.61
N SER A 184 29.39 22.46 1.88
CA SER A 184 29.25 23.82 1.36
C SER A 184 30.60 24.32 0.88
N ALA A 185 30.65 24.82 -0.36
CA ALA A 185 31.79 25.46 -0.97
C ALA A 185 31.38 26.84 -1.51
N THR A 186 32.34 27.76 -1.59
CA THR A 186 32.15 29.06 -2.23
C THR A 186 33.22 29.29 -3.29
N THR A 187 32.85 30.05 -4.31
CA THR A 187 33.73 30.54 -5.37
C THR A 187 33.28 31.92 -5.81
N THR A 188 34.11 32.64 -6.56
CA THR A 188 33.81 33.99 -7.06
C THR A 188 33.77 33.97 -8.57
N THR A 189 32.84 34.70 -9.19
CA THR A 189 32.78 34.84 -10.64
C THR A 189 33.96 35.65 -11.17
N SER A 190 34.49 35.22 -12.31
CA SER A 190 35.55 35.91 -13.04
C SER A 190 35.00 37.14 -13.77
N ALA A 191 35.87 37.91 -14.42
CA ALA A 191 35.49 39.10 -15.21
C ALA A 191 34.41 38.83 -16.28
N ASP A 192 34.37 37.61 -16.82
CA ASP A 192 33.38 37.16 -17.80
C ASP A 192 32.14 36.50 -17.17
N GLY A 193 31.96 36.63 -15.85
CA GLY A 193 30.84 36.05 -15.10
C GLY A 193 30.95 34.53 -14.89
N SER A 194 32.00 33.88 -15.37
CA SER A 194 32.20 32.45 -15.22
C SER A 194 32.68 32.07 -13.82
N PHE A 195 32.29 30.89 -13.35
CA PHE A 195 32.80 30.31 -12.12
C PHE A 195 33.16 28.83 -12.31
N SER A 196 34.12 28.35 -11.52
CA SER A 196 34.48 26.94 -11.45
C SER A 196 34.95 26.59 -10.04
N LYS A 197 34.50 25.45 -9.51
CA LYS A 197 34.91 24.95 -8.19
C LYS A 197 34.75 23.45 -8.08
N THR A 198 35.84 22.77 -7.72
CA THR A 198 35.79 21.35 -7.31
C THR A 198 35.29 21.23 -5.88
N VAL A 199 34.33 20.34 -5.67
CA VAL A 199 33.67 20.08 -4.39
C VAL A 199 33.74 18.60 -4.08
N THR A 200 34.15 18.26 -2.85
CA THR A 200 34.11 16.89 -2.32
C THR A 200 32.72 16.60 -1.79
N LEU A 201 31.96 15.80 -2.52
CA LEU A 201 30.60 15.40 -2.20
C LEU A 201 30.60 14.22 -1.22
N SER A 202 29.48 14.06 -0.49
CA SER A 202 29.30 12.97 0.46
C SER A 202 28.02 12.22 0.14
N PRO A 203 28.09 11.13 -0.67
CA PRO A 203 26.90 10.44 -1.12
C PRO A 203 26.10 9.82 0.02
N SER A 204 24.89 10.32 0.25
CA SER A 204 23.97 9.82 1.29
C SER A 204 22.69 9.19 0.73
N SER A 205 22.41 9.37 -0.56
CA SER A 205 21.26 8.83 -1.28
C SER A 205 21.61 8.48 -2.73
N VAL A 206 20.77 7.67 -3.36
CA VAL A 206 20.87 7.24 -4.77
C VAL A 206 20.69 8.37 -5.79
N THR A 207 20.13 9.50 -5.37
CA THR A 207 20.06 10.74 -6.15
C THR A 207 20.21 11.90 -5.19
N GLN A 208 21.11 12.83 -5.50
CA GLN A 208 21.41 13.98 -4.67
C GLN A 208 21.33 15.25 -5.50
N GLN A 209 20.60 16.23 -4.98
CA GLN A 209 20.52 17.56 -5.60
C GLN A 209 21.55 18.48 -4.96
N VAL A 210 22.52 18.92 -5.74
CA VAL A 210 23.46 19.98 -5.34
C VAL A 210 22.90 21.31 -5.82
N SER A 211 22.68 22.25 -4.89
CA SER A 211 22.21 23.59 -5.23
C SER A 211 23.40 24.50 -5.52
N VAL A 212 23.36 25.18 -6.65
CA VAL A 212 24.27 26.26 -7.02
C VAL A 212 23.48 27.55 -7.03
N LEU A 213 23.83 28.48 -6.15
CA LEU A 213 23.09 29.72 -5.97
C LEU A 213 24.03 30.89 -5.74
N TRP A 214 23.58 32.08 -6.13
CA TRP A 214 24.23 33.32 -5.76
C TRP A 214 23.41 34.02 -4.68
N ARG A 215 24.03 34.37 -3.54
CA ARG A 215 23.40 35.23 -2.52
C ARG A 215 23.90 36.66 -2.69
N PRO A 216 23.04 37.60 -3.12
CA PRO A 216 23.34 39.03 -3.04
C PRO A 216 23.90 39.39 -1.67
N ALA A 217 25.11 39.97 -1.65
CA ALA A 217 25.84 40.24 -0.40
C ALA A 217 26.20 41.71 -0.22
N THR A 218 26.16 42.50 -1.31
CA THR A 218 26.36 43.95 -1.27
C THR A 218 25.01 44.67 -1.31
N THR A 219 24.99 45.92 -0.83
CA THR A 219 23.80 46.78 -0.91
C THR A 219 23.33 46.94 -2.36
N GLU A 220 24.28 47.11 -3.29
CA GLU A 220 24.02 47.17 -4.73
C GLU A 220 23.34 45.88 -5.22
N ASP A 221 23.87 44.71 -4.85
CA ASP A 221 23.30 43.44 -5.28
C ASP A 221 21.87 43.26 -4.78
N THR A 222 21.64 43.55 -3.50
CA THR A 222 20.32 43.43 -2.88
C THR A 222 19.32 44.46 -3.39
N THR A 223 19.79 45.52 -4.04
CA THR A 223 18.94 46.58 -4.60
C THR A 223 18.34 46.17 -5.94
N PHE A 224 19.13 45.56 -6.82
CA PHE A 224 18.70 45.32 -8.21
C PHE A 224 18.36 43.87 -8.53
N PHE A 225 18.74 42.92 -7.68
CA PHE A 225 18.72 41.51 -8.08
C PHE A 225 18.04 40.58 -7.09
N LYS A 226 17.33 39.60 -7.64
CA LYS A 226 16.81 38.45 -6.91
C LYS A 226 17.74 37.25 -7.08
N SER A 227 18.07 36.58 -5.97
CA SER A 227 18.94 35.40 -5.93
C SER A 227 18.43 34.26 -6.85
N PRO A 228 19.19 33.87 -7.90
CA PRO A 228 18.90 32.69 -8.70
C PRO A 228 19.51 31.42 -8.07
N MET A 229 18.86 30.27 -8.31
CA MET A 229 19.32 28.96 -7.85
C MET A 229 19.04 27.90 -8.92
N VAL A 230 20.02 27.02 -9.14
CA VAL A 230 19.91 25.85 -10.02
C VAL A 230 20.30 24.60 -9.24
N PHE A 231 19.65 23.48 -9.55
CA PHE A 231 19.99 22.17 -8.99
C PHE A 231 20.73 21.34 -10.03
N VAL A 232 21.78 20.66 -9.59
CA VAL A 232 22.54 19.68 -10.38
C VAL A 232 22.39 18.33 -9.70
N ASP A 233 21.86 17.35 -10.42
CA ASP A 233 21.71 15.99 -9.92
C ASP A 233 23.04 15.24 -10.01
N ILE A 234 23.43 14.65 -8.88
CA ILE A 234 24.61 13.81 -8.74
C ILE A 234 24.21 12.43 -8.21
N HIS A 235 24.77 11.40 -8.81
CA HIS A 235 24.53 10.01 -8.47
C HIS A 235 25.77 9.34 -7.86
N PRO A 236 25.59 8.39 -6.95
CA PRO A 236 26.68 7.57 -6.44
C PRO A 236 27.12 6.53 -7.47
N GLY A 237 28.41 6.51 -7.81
CA GLY A 237 29.02 5.51 -8.70
C GLY A 237 29.44 4.27 -7.92
N PHE A 238 28.69 3.19 -8.05
CA PHE A 238 29.05 1.85 -7.59
C PHE A 238 28.42 0.79 -8.49
N SER A 239 28.91 -0.45 -8.41
CA SER A 239 28.44 -1.56 -9.22
C SER A 239 27.85 -2.64 -8.31
N PRO A 240 26.54 -2.61 -8.05
CA PRO A 240 25.91 -3.63 -7.23
C PRO A 240 25.88 -4.97 -7.98
N ALA A 241 25.86 -6.07 -7.24
CA ALA A 241 25.62 -7.40 -7.78
C ALA A 241 24.64 -8.15 -6.87
N ILE A 242 23.72 -8.89 -7.47
CA ILE A 242 22.76 -9.72 -6.74
C ILE A 242 23.28 -11.16 -6.74
N GLY A 243 23.48 -11.70 -5.53
CA GLY A 243 23.88 -13.08 -5.31
C GLY A 243 22.78 -14.09 -5.68
N ARG A 244 23.05 -15.36 -5.39
CA ARG A 244 22.09 -16.43 -5.65
C ARG A 244 20.82 -16.23 -4.82
N LEU A 245 19.68 -16.30 -5.49
CA LEU A 245 18.37 -16.28 -4.83
C LEU A 245 18.02 -17.62 -4.19
N SER A 246 17.27 -17.53 -3.10
CA SER A 246 16.58 -18.64 -2.46
C SER A 246 15.09 -18.34 -2.39
N GLY A 247 14.25 -19.33 -2.68
CA GLY A 247 12.80 -19.15 -2.76
C GLY A 247 12.06 -20.37 -2.26
N SER A 248 10.89 -20.14 -1.66
CA SER A 248 9.95 -21.19 -1.29
C SER A 248 8.52 -20.74 -1.55
N LEU A 249 7.65 -21.70 -1.88
CA LEU A 249 6.21 -21.49 -2.04
C LEU A 249 5.48 -22.24 -0.92
N SER A 250 4.69 -21.50 -0.14
CA SER A 250 3.76 -22.11 0.79
C SER A 250 2.54 -22.65 0.05
N SER A 251 1.85 -23.58 0.69
CA SER A 251 0.59 -24.11 0.18
C SER A 251 -0.57 -23.10 0.13
N SER A 252 -0.50 -22.01 0.91
CA SER A 252 -1.44 -20.89 0.84
C SER A 252 -1.15 -19.94 -0.33
N GLY A 253 -0.11 -20.22 -1.13
CA GLY A 253 0.31 -19.38 -2.23
C GLY A 253 1.28 -18.27 -1.82
N THR A 254 1.85 -18.29 -0.63
CA THR A 254 2.82 -17.28 -0.19
C THR A 254 4.22 -17.67 -0.65
N VAL A 255 4.84 -16.81 -1.46
CA VAL A 255 6.26 -16.90 -1.81
C VAL A 255 7.08 -16.21 -0.73
N SER A 256 8.17 -16.85 -0.31
CA SER A 256 9.25 -16.20 0.45
C SER A 256 10.52 -16.26 -0.38
N LEU A 257 11.03 -15.10 -0.80
CA LEU A 257 12.24 -14.96 -1.62
C LEU A 257 13.30 -14.18 -0.84
N ALA A 258 14.55 -14.63 -0.87
CA ALA A 258 15.67 -13.97 -0.21
C ALA A 258 16.93 -14.02 -1.05
N GLY A 259 17.77 -12.99 -0.89
CA GLY A 259 19.04 -12.85 -1.59
C GLY A 259 19.98 -11.86 -0.91
N THR A 260 21.15 -11.66 -1.52
CA THR A 260 22.19 -10.76 -1.04
C THR A 260 22.62 -9.80 -2.14
N VAL A 261 22.89 -8.56 -1.79
CA VAL A 261 23.43 -7.50 -2.63
C VAL A 261 24.83 -7.19 -2.14
N THR A 262 25.80 -7.25 -3.04
CA THR A 262 27.20 -6.87 -2.81
C THR A 262 27.59 -5.70 -3.70
N GLY A 263 28.68 -4.98 -3.41
CA GLY A 263 29.13 -3.86 -4.22
C GLY A 263 28.33 -2.56 -4.05
N ALA A 264 27.18 -2.61 -3.37
CA ALA A 264 26.43 -1.43 -2.98
C ALA A 264 27.02 -0.77 -1.72
N THR A 265 27.17 0.55 -1.76
CA THR A 265 27.58 1.38 -0.60
C THR A 265 26.40 2.09 0.07
N LEU A 266 25.25 2.11 -0.59
CA LEU A 266 24.00 2.70 -0.13
C LEU A 266 22.85 1.70 -0.27
N ARG A 267 21.71 2.00 0.36
CA ARG A 267 20.50 1.22 0.13
C ARG A 267 20.06 1.38 -1.32
N VAL A 268 19.81 0.25 -1.99
CA VAL A 268 19.33 0.18 -3.37
C VAL A 268 17.95 -0.48 -3.42
N PRO A 269 17.06 -0.02 -4.33
CA PRO A 269 15.81 -0.70 -4.59
C PRO A 269 16.07 -2.01 -5.34
N VAL A 270 15.62 -3.12 -4.75
CA VAL A 270 15.62 -4.44 -5.38
C VAL A 270 14.19 -4.77 -5.74
N THR A 271 13.89 -4.79 -7.03
CA THR A 271 12.60 -5.20 -7.57
C THR A 271 12.59 -6.71 -7.79
N ILE A 272 11.58 -7.39 -7.26
CA ILE A 272 11.34 -8.80 -7.52
C ILE A 272 10.36 -8.90 -8.66
N GLU A 273 10.75 -9.66 -9.68
CA GLU A 273 9.94 -9.91 -10.86
C GLU A 273 9.58 -11.38 -10.97
N TYR A 274 8.50 -11.68 -11.70
CA TYR A 274 8.16 -13.05 -12.07
C TYR A 274 7.92 -13.20 -13.57
N SER A 275 8.17 -14.41 -14.08
CA SER A 275 7.86 -14.84 -15.45
C SER A 275 7.25 -16.25 -15.43
N ARG A 276 6.37 -16.54 -16.40
CA ARG A 276 5.78 -17.89 -16.57
C ARG A 276 6.71 -18.87 -17.26
N ASP A 277 7.65 -18.38 -18.07
CA ASP A 277 8.56 -19.21 -18.88
C ASP A 277 10.03 -19.10 -18.44
N GLY A 278 10.37 -18.10 -17.60
CA GLY A 278 11.72 -17.89 -17.09
C GLY A 278 12.68 -17.21 -18.08
N SER A 279 12.15 -16.70 -19.20
CA SER A 279 12.92 -16.08 -20.28
C SER A 279 12.35 -14.73 -20.70
N THR A 280 11.03 -14.59 -20.84
CA THR A 280 10.35 -13.38 -21.31
C THR A 280 9.19 -13.01 -20.40
N GLY A 281 8.56 -11.84 -20.63
CA GLY A 281 7.35 -11.43 -19.93
C GLY A 281 7.54 -11.25 -18.42
N TRP A 282 8.70 -10.75 -18.00
CA TRP A 282 8.96 -10.42 -16.60
C TRP A 282 8.03 -9.29 -16.15
N THR A 283 7.49 -9.41 -14.95
CA THR A 283 6.56 -8.45 -14.36
C THR A 283 6.90 -8.22 -12.90
N ASP A 284 6.91 -6.96 -12.49
CA ASP A 284 7.17 -6.54 -11.11
C ASP A 284 6.12 -7.11 -10.15
N VAL A 285 6.61 -7.58 -9.01
CA VAL A 285 5.79 -8.08 -7.89
C VAL A 285 5.87 -7.13 -6.71
N THR A 286 7.09 -6.73 -6.34
CA THR A 286 7.35 -5.87 -5.19
C THR A 286 8.78 -5.32 -5.25
N THR A 287 9.03 -4.18 -4.62
CA THR A 287 10.36 -3.57 -4.51
C THR A 287 10.71 -3.39 -3.04
N VAL A 288 11.96 -3.69 -2.68
CA VAL A 288 12.49 -3.55 -1.32
C VAL A 288 13.81 -2.79 -1.33
N GLU A 289 13.94 -1.78 -0.48
CA GLU A 289 15.21 -1.07 -0.31
C GLU A 289 16.13 -1.81 0.67
N THR A 290 17.32 -2.18 0.21
CA THR A 290 18.27 -2.92 1.04
C THR A 290 19.72 -2.47 0.85
N LEU A 291 20.52 -2.68 1.89
CA LEU A 291 21.97 -2.73 1.85
C LEU A 291 22.38 -4.09 2.43
N GLY A 292 23.03 -4.94 1.62
CA GLY A 292 23.36 -6.30 2.02
C GLY A 292 22.21 -7.27 1.71
N THR A 293 21.49 -7.77 2.71
CA THR A 293 20.53 -8.87 2.50
C THR A 293 19.09 -8.38 2.36
N PHE A 294 18.28 -9.08 1.57
CA PHE A 294 16.84 -8.81 1.50
C PHE A 294 16.02 -10.09 1.65
N THR A 295 14.79 -9.92 2.11
CA THR A 295 13.78 -10.96 2.17
C THR A 295 12.42 -10.34 1.89
N SER A 296 11.65 -10.93 0.99
CA SER A 296 10.32 -10.47 0.62
C SER A 296 9.33 -11.62 0.67
N LYS A 297 8.11 -11.31 1.15
CA LYS A 297 6.99 -12.24 1.20
C LYS A 297 5.80 -11.65 0.46
N PHE A 298 5.23 -12.41 -0.46
CA PHE A 298 4.11 -11.97 -1.29
C PHE A 298 3.26 -13.16 -1.75
N THR A 299 2.03 -12.90 -2.19
CA THR A 299 1.18 -13.93 -2.79
C THR A 299 1.61 -14.20 -4.23
N ALA A 300 1.79 -15.47 -4.59
CA ALA A 300 2.22 -15.90 -5.92
C ALA A 300 1.22 -15.44 -6.99
N PRO A 301 1.62 -14.61 -7.97
CA PRO A 301 0.73 -14.22 -9.06
C PRO A 301 0.40 -15.39 -10.01
N ALA A 302 1.32 -16.35 -10.14
CA ALA A 302 1.18 -17.55 -10.95
C ALA A 302 2.03 -18.70 -10.38
N VAL A 303 1.58 -19.95 -10.58
CA VAL A 303 2.33 -21.17 -10.25
C VAL A 303 2.05 -22.27 -11.31
N PRO A 304 3.08 -22.89 -11.90
CA PRO A 304 4.51 -22.64 -11.69
C PRO A 304 4.94 -21.28 -12.26
N ALA A 305 5.99 -20.70 -11.66
CA ALA A 305 6.59 -19.45 -12.12
C ALA A 305 8.08 -19.38 -11.76
N TYR A 306 8.78 -18.51 -12.47
CA TYR A 306 10.18 -18.18 -12.26
C TYR A 306 10.27 -16.80 -11.63
N TYR A 307 11.10 -16.65 -10.61
CA TYR A 307 11.28 -15.38 -9.91
C TYR A 307 12.74 -14.96 -9.98
N ARG A 308 13.00 -13.69 -10.28
CA ARG A 308 14.32 -13.07 -10.24
C ARG A 308 14.26 -11.73 -9.49
N ALA A 309 15.42 -11.20 -9.18
CA ALA A 309 15.57 -9.87 -8.59
C ALA A 309 16.36 -8.98 -9.56
N GLU A 310 15.96 -7.72 -9.65
CA GLU A 310 16.58 -6.70 -10.48
C GLU A 310 16.85 -5.44 -9.65
N ILE A 311 18.01 -4.86 -9.88
CA ILE A 311 18.36 -3.49 -9.51
C ILE A 311 18.45 -2.73 -10.83
N VAL A 312 17.54 -1.78 -11.03
CA VAL A 312 17.54 -0.92 -12.22
C VAL A 312 18.68 0.11 -12.09
N ALA A 313 19.37 0.39 -13.20
CA ALA A 313 20.45 1.36 -13.21
C ALA A 313 19.93 2.78 -12.93
N HIS A 314 20.46 3.44 -11.90
CA HIS A 314 20.13 4.82 -11.52
C HIS A 314 21.39 5.58 -11.08
N GLY A 315 22.31 5.80 -12.04
CA GLY A 315 23.61 6.43 -11.81
C GLY A 315 24.65 5.55 -11.10
N TYR A 316 24.21 4.40 -10.58
CA TYR A 316 25.00 3.17 -10.36
C TYR A 316 24.61 2.13 -11.42
N ASP A 317 25.43 1.08 -11.56
CA ASP A 317 25.17 0.02 -12.54
C ASP A 317 23.93 -0.81 -12.15
N GLY A 318 23.18 -1.28 -13.15
CA GLY A 318 22.10 -2.24 -12.91
C GLY A 318 22.62 -3.64 -12.64
N ALA A 319 21.81 -4.47 -11.97
CA ALA A 319 22.12 -5.87 -11.73
C ALA A 319 20.88 -6.74 -11.81
N ILE A 320 21.00 -7.91 -12.44
CA ILE A 320 19.92 -8.90 -12.51
C ILE A 320 20.44 -10.22 -11.96
N SER A 321 19.68 -10.85 -11.07
CA SER A 321 20.02 -12.16 -10.52
C SER A 321 19.70 -13.31 -11.49
N GLY A 322 20.24 -14.50 -11.22
CA GLY A 322 19.61 -15.73 -11.72
C GLY A 322 18.20 -15.91 -11.16
N PHE A 323 17.43 -16.87 -11.66
CA PHE A 323 16.05 -17.11 -11.22
C PHE A 323 15.91 -18.32 -10.30
N VAL A 324 14.82 -18.34 -9.53
CA VAL A 324 14.31 -19.53 -8.81
C VAL A 324 12.97 -19.92 -9.43
N LYS A 325 12.85 -21.19 -9.83
CA LYS A 325 11.58 -21.76 -10.26
C LYS A 325 10.82 -22.29 -9.05
N LEU A 326 9.59 -21.82 -8.87
CA LEU A 326 8.66 -22.33 -7.85
C LEU A 326 7.56 -23.12 -8.53
N ASP A 327 7.50 -24.42 -8.23
CA ASP A 327 6.49 -25.36 -8.72
C ASP A 327 5.38 -25.58 -7.69
N LYS A 328 4.24 -26.11 -8.14
CA LYS A 328 3.14 -26.50 -7.24
C LYS A 328 3.64 -27.51 -6.21
N THR A 329 3.24 -27.34 -4.95
CA THR A 329 3.52 -28.31 -3.88
C THR A 329 2.95 -29.69 -4.26
N VAL A 330 3.79 -30.72 -4.21
CA VAL A 330 3.35 -32.10 -4.46
C VAL A 330 2.65 -32.61 -3.19
N THR A 331 1.43 -33.10 -3.33
CA THR A 331 0.68 -33.71 -2.22
C THR A 331 0.68 -35.24 -2.33
N SER A 332 0.53 -35.90 -1.20
CA SER A 332 0.33 -37.35 -1.16
C SER A 332 -0.58 -37.77 0.00
N ILE A 333 -1.28 -38.90 -0.20
CA ILE A 333 -2.07 -39.56 0.83
C ILE A 333 -1.38 -40.87 1.20
N SER A 334 -1.02 -41.03 2.47
CA SER A 334 -0.38 -42.24 3.01
C SER A 334 -1.21 -42.83 4.15
N ALA A 335 -0.84 -44.05 4.59
CA ALA A 335 -1.52 -44.78 5.66
C ALA A 335 -3.06 -44.91 5.48
N PHE A 336 -3.54 -44.88 4.23
CA PHE A 336 -4.98 -44.98 3.94
C PHE A 336 -5.53 -46.33 4.39
N GLY A 337 -6.49 -46.28 5.31
CA GLY A 337 -7.16 -47.42 5.90
C GLY A 337 -8.67 -47.21 5.91
N VAL A 338 -9.40 -48.25 5.51
CA VAL A 338 -10.86 -48.29 5.52
C VAL A 338 -11.29 -49.60 6.16
N THR A 339 -12.21 -49.55 7.11
CA THR A 339 -12.89 -50.72 7.66
C THR A 339 -14.39 -50.46 7.70
N VAL A 340 -15.19 -51.52 7.71
CA VAL A 340 -16.65 -51.42 7.92
C VAL A 340 -17.05 -52.30 9.09
N ASP A 341 -17.85 -51.78 10.01
CA ASP A 341 -18.40 -52.55 11.12
C ASP A 341 -19.62 -53.41 10.68
N PRO A 342 -20.09 -54.35 11.53
CA PRO A 342 -21.30 -55.12 11.22
C PRO A 342 -22.57 -54.29 11.06
N ALA A 343 -22.62 -53.06 11.56
CA ALA A 343 -23.75 -52.15 11.43
C ALA A 343 -23.69 -51.26 10.16
N GLY A 344 -22.72 -51.50 9.27
CA GLY A 344 -22.56 -50.75 8.03
C GLY A 344 -21.91 -49.37 8.21
N THR A 345 -21.23 -49.12 9.33
CA THR A 345 -20.46 -47.89 9.54
C THR A 345 -19.05 -48.10 9.02
N LEU A 346 -18.65 -47.28 8.04
CA LEU A 346 -17.27 -47.17 7.59
C LEU A 346 -16.47 -46.33 8.57
N ASN A 347 -15.25 -46.77 8.85
CA ASN A 347 -14.22 -45.98 9.53
C ASN A 347 -13.06 -45.80 8.56
N VAL A 348 -12.71 -44.55 8.29
CA VAL A 348 -11.69 -44.16 7.30
C VAL A 348 -10.64 -43.32 7.98
N ARG A 349 -9.37 -43.62 7.71
CA ARG A 349 -8.23 -42.81 8.17
C ARG A 349 -7.16 -42.67 7.09
N ALA A 350 -6.47 -41.54 7.08
CA ALA A 350 -5.28 -41.35 6.27
C ALA A 350 -4.42 -40.20 6.79
N ASN A 351 -3.15 -40.17 6.36
CA ASN A 351 -2.25 -39.05 6.55
C ASN A 351 -2.09 -38.30 5.23
N VAL A 352 -1.94 -36.98 5.32
CA VAL A 352 -1.71 -36.07 4.20
C VAL A 352 -0.35 -35.43 4.35
N SER A 353 0.43 -35.43 3.26
CA SER A 353 1.71 -34.73 3.19
C SER A 353 1.66 -33.61 2.14
N PRO A 354 2.27 -32.45 2.42
CA PRO A 354 2.91 -32.04 3.69
C PRO A 354 1.94 -31.95 4.88
N SER A 355 2.40 -32.21 6.11
CA SER A 355 1.49 -32.32 7.26
C SER A 355 0.90 -30.99 7.74
N ASN A 356 1.55 -29.89 7.41
CA ASN A 356 1.08 -28.53 7.67
C ASN A 356 0.13 -28.00 6.58
N LEU A 357 -0.19 -28.82 5.57
CA LEU A 357 -1.04 -28.42 4.46
C LEU A 357 -2.51 -28.71 4.76
N THR A 358 -3.33 -27.66 4.68
CA THR A 358 -4.79 -27.72 4.75
C THR A 358 -5.40 -27.92 3.35
N VAL A 359 -5.97 -29.09 3.09
CA VAL A 359 -6.48 -29.48 1.75
C VAL A 359 -7.91 -30.03 1.80
N PRO A 360 -8.70 -29.82 0.73
CA PRO A 360 -9.95 -30.52 0.53
C PRO A 360 -9.67 -31.98 0.18
N VAL A 361 -10.23 -32.89 0.97
CA VAL A 361 -10.20 -34.33 0.75
C VAL A 361 -11.60 -34.87 0.50
N ARG A 362 -11.70 -35.75 -0.50
CA ARG A 362 -12.90 -36.54 -0.79
C ARG A 362 -12.62 -38.00 -0.46
N ILE A 363 -13.54 -38.62 0.26
CA ILE A 363 -13.62 -40.08 0.37
C ILE A 363 -14.54 -40.53 -0.75
N GLU A 364 -14.01 -41.33 -1.65
CA GLU A 364 -14.74 -41.81 -2.83
C GLU A 364 -14.97 -43.31 -2.75
N TYR A 365 -16.03 -43.77 -3.43
CA TYR A 365 -16.35 -45.18 -3.58
C TYR A 365 -16.67 -45.54 -5.03
N SER A 366 -16.38 -46.78 -5.40
CA SER A 366 -16.69 -47.36 -6.71
C SER A 366 -17.10 -48.82 -6.55
N ALA A 367 -17.98 -49.31 -7.42
CA ALA A 367 -18.38 -50.71 -7.45
C ALA A 367 -17.29 -51.63 -8.02
N ASP A 368 -16.48 -51.14 -8.97
CA ASP A 368 -15.45 -51.91 -9.68
C ASP A 368 -14.01 -51.55 -9.27
N GLY A 369 -13.82 -50.43 -8.56
CA GLY A 369 -12.53 -49.92 -8.13
C GLY A 369 -11.68 -49.31 -9.24
N LYS A 370 -12.26 -49.07 -10.41
CA LYS A 370 -11.58 -48.53 -11.59
C LYS A 370 -12.28 -47.29 -12.11
N THR A 371 -13.60 -47.34 -12.28
CA THR A 371 -14.41 -46.29 -12.89
C THR A 371 -15.59 -45.89 -12.00
N GLY A 372 -16.34 -44.85 -12.39
CA GLY A 372 -17.60 -44.49 -11.72
C GLY A 372 -17.44 -44.08 -10.25
N TRP A 373 -16.31 -43.47 -9.89
CA TRP A 373 -16.06 -42.99 -8.53
C TRP A 373 -17.09 -41.95 -8.12
N LYS A 374 -17.69 -42.13 -6.94
CA LYS A 374 -18.67 -41.23 -6.34
C LYS A 374 -18.16 -40.76 -4.99
N THR A 375 -18.41 -39.50 -4.64
CA THR A 375 -18.05 -38.96 -3.33
C THR A 375 -19.00 -39.50 -2.25
N ALA A 376 -18.45 -40.18 -1.24
CA ALA A 376 -19.19 -40.63 -0.05
C ALA A 376 -19.19 -39.56 1.05
N LYS A 377 -18.08 -38.82 1.19
CA LYS A 377 -17.92 -37.72 2.15
C LYS A 377 -16.79 -36.80 1.68
N SER A 378 -16.89 -35.52 1.98
CA SER A 378 -15.83 -34.55 1.71
C SER A 378 -15.61 -33.63 2.91
N GLY A 379 -14.42 -33.05 3.01
CA GLY A 379 -14.10 -32.06 4.02
C GLY A 379 -12.69 -31.52 3.83
N THR A 380 -12.30 -30.57 4.66
CA THR A 380 -10.95 -30.00 4.66
C THR A 380 -10.16 -30.60 5.81
N VAL A 381 -8.89 -30.97 5.58
CA VAL A 381 -8.05 -31.66 6.55
C VAL A 381 -6.65 -31.05 6.58
N THR A 382 -6.01 -31.06 7.74
CA THR A 382 -4.61 -30.65 7.93
C THR A 382 -3.84 -31.84 8.51
N GLY A 383 -2.83 -32.31 7.78
CA GLY A 383 -1.94 -33.41 8.18
C GLY A 383 -2.52 -34.82 8.18
N GLY A 384 -3.81 -34.99 8.41
CA GLY A 384 -4.49 -36.28 8.33
C GLY A 384 -5.96 -36.19 8.73
N PHE A 385 -6.66 -37.31 8.62
CA PHE A 385 -8.06 -37.39 9.01
C PHE A 385 -8.42 -38.78 9.53
N SER A 386 -9.44 -38.80 10.40
CA SER A 386 -10.13 -40.00 10.87
C SER A 386 -11.62 -39.68 10.91
N THR A 387 -12.44 -40.45 10.21
CA THR A 387 -13.88 -40.17 10.12
C THR A 387 -14.71 -41.42 9.91
N SER A 388 -16.00 -41.32 10.23
CA SER A 388 -16.98 -42.37 9.98
C SER A 388 -18.16 -41.87 9.15
N LEU A 389 -18.78 -42.82 8.43
CA LEU A 389 -19.98 -42.62 7.61
C LEU A 389 -20.69 -43.95 7.41
N LYS A 390 -21.96 -43.93 6.97
CA LYS A 390 -22.62 -45.16 6.53
C LYS A 390 -22.09 -45.60 5.17
N ALA A 391 -21.85 -46.90 5.03
CA ALA A 391 -21.38 -47.51 3.79
C ALA A 391 -22.42 -47.29 2.68
N PRO A 392 -22.07 -46.61 1.57
CA PRO A 392 -23.01 -46.36 0.48
C PRO A 392 -23.45 -47.65 -0.22
N LEU A 393 -22.59 -48.67 -0.22
CA LEU A 393 -22.83 -49.99 -0.78
C LEU A 393 -22.37 -51.07 0.21
N ALA A 394 -23.02 -52.23 0.16
CA ALA A 394 -22.66 -53.40 0.97
C ALA A 394 -21.23 -53.90 0.70
N MET A 395 -20.73 -53.69 -0.52
CA MET A 395 -19.37 -54.02 -0.93
C MET A 395 -18.94 -52.99 -1.98
N ALA A 396 -17.84 -52.30 -1.73
CA ALA A 396 -17.29 -51.31 -2.66
C ALA A 396 -15.77 -51.17 -2.49
N TYR A 397 -15.16 -50.54 -3.47
CA TYR A 397 -13.80 -50.05 -3.43
C TYR A 397 -13.80 -48.60 -2.97
N TYR A 398 -12.85 -48.24 -2.10
CA TYR A 398 -12.73 -46.91 -1.53
C TYR A 398 -11.35 -46.33 -1.79
N ARG A 399 -11.28 -45.03 -2.02
CA ARG A 399 -10.05 -44.23 -2.05
C ARG A 399 -10.29 -42.86 -1.42
N ALA A 400 -9.21 -42.19 -1.04
CA ALA A 400 -9.23 -40.76 -0.76
C ALA A 400 -8.60 -40.00 -1.92
N GLU A 401 -9.10 -38.79 -2.19
CA GLU A 401 -8.59 -37.87 -3.19
C GLU A 401 -8.34 -36.51 -2.54
N ILE A 402 -7.14 -35.95 -2.72
CA ILE A 402 -6.85 -34.53 -2.56
C ILE A 402 -7.16 -33.85 -3.88
N VAL A 403 -8.13 -32.92 -3.88
CA VAL A 403 -8.52 -32.18 -5.09
C VAL A 403 -7.41 -31.20 -5.46
N ALA A 404 -7.00 -31.15 -6.72
CA ALA A 404 -5.97 -30.23 -7.18
C ALA A 404 -6.38 -28.76 -7.01
N ALA A 405 -5.40 -27.88 -6.77
CA ALA A 405 -5.62 -26.44 -6.60
C ALA A 405 -4.53 -25.62 -7.33
N PRO A 406 -4.59 -24.27 -7.29
CA PRO A 406 -3.58 -23.43 -7.93
C PRO A 406 -2.15 -23.70 -7.43
N TYR A 407 -1.97 -23.92 -6.12
CA TYR A 407 -0.64 -23.97 -5.49
C TYR A 407 -0.14 -25.38 -5.15
N TYR A 408 -0.99 -26.40 -5.30
CA TYR A 408 -0.62 -27.79 -5.02
C TYR A 408 -1.26 -28.77 -6.00
N LYS A 409 -0.56 -29.88 -6.25
CA LYS A 409 -1.05 -30.96 -7.11
C LYS A 409 -2.04 -31.83 -6.33
N GLY A 410 -3.10 -32.30 -6.99
CA GLY A 410 -3.99 -33.31 -6.42
C GLY A 410 -3.30 -34.67 -6.34
N SER A 411 -3.85 -35.57 -5.53
CA SER A 411 -3.36 -36.94 -5.40
C SER A 411 -4.46 -37.88 -4.93
N THR A 412 -4.30 -39.18 -5.19
CA THR A 412 -5.21 -40.22 -4.71
C THR A 412 -4.47 -41.23 -3.85
N SER A 413 -5.13 -41.74 -2.82
CA SER A 413 -4.62 -42.88 -2.05
C SER A 413 -4.61 -44.17 -2.89
N ARG A 414 -4.03 -45.24 -2.33
CA ARG A 414 -4.33 -46.61 -2.76
C ARG A 414 -5.84 -46.89 -2.67
N VAL A 415 -6.30 -47.84 -3.47
CA VAL A 415 -7.69 -48.33 -3.47
C VAL A 415 -7.83 -49.53 -2.53
N LEU A 416 -8.87 -49.54 -1.69
CA LEU A 416 -9.19 -50.65 -0.78
C LEU A 416 -10.60 -51.17 -1.00
N LYS A 417 -10.76 -52.48 -1.21
CA LYS A 417 -12.07 -53.13 -1.26
C LYS A 417 -12.55 -53.43 0.16
N VAL A 418 -13.71 -52.91 0.54
CA VAL A 418 -14.31 -53.10 1.86
C VAL A 418 -15.79 -53.39 1.73
N GLY A 419 -16.27 -54.33 2.53
CA GLY A 419 -17.66 -54.69 2.61
C GLY A 419 -17.88 -55.96 3.41
N ARG A 420 -19.15 -56.28 3.64
CA ARG A 420 -19.59 -57.53 4.25
C ARG A 420 -20.73 -58.10 3.43
N ALA A 421 -20.96 -59.41 3.48
CA ALA A 421 -22.11 -60.00 2.83
C ALA A 421 -23.40 -59.53 3.54
N PRO A 422 -24.39 -58.99 2.80
CA PRO A 422 -25.72 -58.71 3.35
C PRO A 422 -26.33 -59.94 3.99
N THR A 423 -27.05 -59.75 5.09
CA THR A 423 -27.83 -60.82 5.74
C THR A 423 -29.28 -60.41 5.93
N ARG A 424 -30.17 -61.40 6.00
CA ARG A 424 -31.59 -61.19 6.31
C ARG A 424 -32.15 -62.34 7.12
N ILE A 425 -33.19 -62.05 7.90
CA ILE A 425 -34.01 -63.06 8.58
C ILE A 425 -35.35 -63.14 7.83
N THR A 426 -35.74 -64.34 7.43
CA THR A 426 -36.98 -64.61 6.67
C THR A 426 -37.80 -65.71 7.34
N GLY A 427 -39.06 -65.87 6.92
CA GLY A 427 -39.93 -66.94 7.42
C GLY A 427 -40.19 -66.86 8.91
N LEU A 428 -40.23 -65.65 9.47
CA LEU A 428 -40.43 -65.42 10.89
C LEU A 428 -41.83 -65.91 11.30
N LYS A 429 -41.89 -66.87 12.24
CA LYS A 429 -43.13 -67.45 12.75
C LYS A 429 -43.08 -67.55 14.27
N VAL A 430 -44.22 -67.32 14.93
CA VAL A 430 -44.41 -67.54 16.36
C VAL A 430 -45.45 -68.65 16.56
N SER A 431 -45.24 -69.55 17.52
CA SER A 431 -46.19 -70.65 17.78
C SER A 431 -47.54 -70.18 18.34
N THR A 432 -47.54 -69.06 19.07
CA THR A 432 -48.75 -68.39 19.56
C THR A 432 -48.43 -66.94 19.93
N THR A 433 -49.38 -66.03 19.72
CA THR A 433 -49.31 -64.62 20.19
C THR A 433 -50.02 -64.42 21.53
N ARG A 434 -50.70 -65.45 22.05
CA ARG A 434 -51.32 -65.47 23.40
C ARG A 434 -50.88 -66.71 24.16
N VAL A 435 -50.31 -66.52 25.35
CA VAL A 435 -49.69 -67.60 26.11
C VAL A 435 -49.97 -67.43 27.60
N LYS A 436 -50.31 -68.52 28.29
CA LYS A 436 -50.50 -68.49 29.76
C LYS A 436 -49.18 -68.10 30.43
N LYS A 437 -49.25 -67.29 31.49
CA LYS A 437 -48.06 -66.93 32.28
C LYS A 437 -47.31 -68.20 32.73
N GLY A 438 -45.98 -68.20 32.56
CA GLY A 438 -45.11 -69.33 32.87
C GLY A 438 -45.03 -70.42 31.79
N SER A 439 -45.91 -70.40 30.78
CA SER A 439 -45.85 -71.31 29.63
C SER A 439 -44.82 -70.87 28.58
N TYR A 440 -44.54 -71.73 27.61
CA TYR A 440 -43.57 -71.47 26.55
C TYR A 440 -44.24 -71.16 25.22
N PHE A 441 -43.60 -70.31 24.42
CA PHE A 441 -43.88 -70.16 23.00
C PHE A 441 -42.56 -70.25 22.23
N THR A 442 -42.62 -70.49 20.92
CA THR A 442 -41.43 -70.57 20.07
C THR A 442 -41.43 -69.47 19.01
N ILE A 443 -40.25 -68.91 18.76
CA ILE A 443 -39.98 -68.06 17.59
C ILE A 443 -39.07 -68.85 16.66
N THR A 444 -39.45 -68.93 15.39
CA THR A 444 -38.66 -69.58 14.34
C THR A 444 -38.41 -68.62 13.18
N GLY A 445 -37.30 -68.79 12.49
CA GLY A 445 -36.98 -68.06 11.27
C GLY A 445 -35.79 -68.67 10.56
N VAL A 446 -35.42 -68.09 9.42
CA VAL A 446 -34.29 -68.53 8.59
C VAL A 446 -33.35 -67.35 8.37
N LEU A 447 -32.11 -67.48 8.87
CA LEU A 447 -31.03 -66.54 8.60
C LEU A 447 -30.40 -66.87 7.25
N GLN A 448 -30.27 -65.86 6.40
CA GLN A 448 -29.70 -65.97 5.07
C GLN A 448 -28.58 -64.96 4.87
N LYS A 449 -27.59 -65.30 4.04
CA LYS A 449 -26.57 -64.39 3.50
C LYS A 449 -26.74 -64.22 2.00
N TYR A 450 -26.35 -63.06 1.50
CA TYR A 450 -26.27 -62.81 0.07
C TYR A 450 -24.89 -63.19 -0.46
N SER A 451 -24.87 -63.94 -1.56
CA SER A 451 -23.67 -64.26 -2.34
C SER A 451 -23.96 -64.07 -3.83
N SER A 452 -24.20 -65.14 -4.59
CA SER A 452 -24.81 -65.11 -5.93
C SER A 452 -26.34 -65.20 -5.88
N GLY A 453 -26.92 -64.88 -4.73
CA GLY A 453 -28.29 -65.18 -4.33
C GLY A 453 -28.37 -65.37 -2.81
N TRP A 454 -29.60 -65.39 -2.28
CA TRP A 454 -29.84 -65.59 -0.85
C TRP A 454 -29.70 -67.07 -0.49
N LYS A 455 -28.72 -67.36 0.36
CA LYS A 455 -28.41 -68.72 0.83
C LYS A 455 -28.53 -68.80 2.34
N ALA A 456 -28.92 -69.97 2.84
CA ALA A 456 -28.90 -70.29 4.26
C ALA A 456 -27.54 -69.94 4.90
N LEU A 457 -27.59 -69.31 6.07
CA LEU A 457 -26.40 -68.99 6.85
C LEU A 457 -26.42 -69.83 8.15
N THR A 458 -25.68 -70.93 8.13
CA THR A 458 -25.61 -71.95 9.20
C THR A 458 -24.59 -71.59 10.28
N GLY A 459 -24.77 -72.12 11.50
CA GLY A 459 -23.83 -72.02 12.62
C GLY A 459 -23.73 -70.62 13.26
N GLN A 460 -24.59 -69.68 12.88
CA GLN A 460 -24.55 -68.32 13.40
C GLN A 460 -25.42 -68.13 14.62
N ARG A 461 -24.98 -67.26 15.53
CA ARG A 461 -25.72 -66.89 16.74
C ARG A 461 -26.75 -65.81 16.43
N VAL A 462 -28.03 -66.13 16.60
CA VAL A 462 -29.16 -65.19 16.54
C VAL A 462 -29.60 -64.89 17.97
N SER A 463 -29.51 -63.62 18.35
CA SER A 463 -29.95 -63.13 19.66
C SER A 463 -31.45 -62.87 19.63
N ILE A 464 -32.15 -63.27 20.68
CA ILE A 464 -33.56 -62.95 20.88
C ILE A 464 -33.63 -61.80 21.86
N VAL A 465 -34.11 -60.65 21.39
CA VAL A 465 -34.27 -59.43 22.20
C VAL A 465 -35.75 -59.13 22.40
N TYR A 466 -36.08 -58.44 23.48
CA TYR A 466 -37.44 -58.01 23.77
C TYR A 466 -37.50 -56.67 24.52
N HIS A 467 -38.60 -55.96 24.41
CA HIS A 467 -38.96 -54.87 25.33
C HIS A 467 -40.34 -55.15 25.94
N VAL A 468 -40.51 -54.78 27.21
CA VAL A 468 -41.79 -54.97 27.92
C VAL A 468 -42.82 -54.01 27.37
N LYS A 469 -44.09 -54.41 27.30
CA LYS A 469 -45.18 -53.52 26.88
C LYS A 469 -45.20 -52.27 27.77
N GLY A 470 -45.25 -51.09 27.14
CA GLY A 470 -45.18 -49.80 27.84
C GLY A 470 -43.76 -49.29 28.11
N GLY A 471 -42.71 -50.08 27.80
CA GLY A 471 -41.31 -49.66 27.91
C GLY A 471 -40.57 -49.74 26.57
N THR A 472 -39.45 -49.03 26.47
CA THR A 472 -38.61 -48.97 25.25
C THR A 472 -37.25 -49.67 25.40
N ALA A 473 -36.89 -50.09 26.62
CA ALA A 473 -35.62 -50.74 26.89
C ALA A 473 -35.55 -52.13 26.26
N LEU A 474 -34.51 -52.37 25.45
CA LEU A 474 -34.25 -53.67 24.85
C LEU A 474 -33.45 -54.56 25.82
N HIS A 475 -34.00 -55.73 26.10
CA HIS A 475 -33.39 -56.77 26.92
C HIS A 475 -33.02 -57.97 26.05
N LEU A 476 -31.84 -58.54 26.30
CA LEU A 476 -31.45 -59.83 25.73
C LEU A 476 -32.13 -60.95 26.53
N TYR A 477 -32.93 -61.79 25.86
CA TYR A 477 -33.46 -63.01 26.49
C TYR A 477 -32.45 -64.15 26.44
N GLY A 478 -31.79 -64.31 25.29
CA GLY A 478 -30.85 -65.39 25.04
C GLY A 478 -30.43 -65.41 23.58
N SER A 479 -29.66 -66.41 23.18
CA SER A 479 -29.28 -66.60 21.78
C SER A 479 -29.39 -68.06 21.37
N VAL A 480 -29.67 -68.29 20.10
CA VAL A 480 -29.77 -69.62 19.49
C VAL A 480 -28.85 -69.71 18.27
N LEU A 481 -28.36 -70.91 17.97
CA LEU A 481 -27.60 -71.16 16.75
C LEU A 481 -28.55 -71.51 15.60
N THR A 482 -28.24 -71.04 14.41
CA THR A 482 -28.89 -71.48 13.18
C THR A 482 -28.40 -72.88 12.81
N GLY A 483 -29.31 -73.84 12.65
CA GLY A 483 -29.02 -75.19 12.17
C GLY A 483 -28.87 -75.27 10.65
N THR A 484 -28.86 -76.50 10.14
CA THR A 484 -28.84 -76.79 8.70
C THR A 484 -29.99 -76.07 7.98
N GLY A 485 -29.69 -75.41 6.86
CA GLY A 485 -30.66 -74.57 6.15
C GLY A 485 -30.87 -73.17 6.77
N GLY A 486 -30.06 -72.77 7.75
CA GLY A 486 -30.09 -71.43 8.35
C GLY A 486 -31.25 -71.23 9.32
N ARG A 487 -32.01 -72.28 9.63
CA ARG A 487 -33.18 -72.23 10.50
C ARG A 487 -32.74 -72.05 11.96
N PHE A 488 -33.38 -71.14 12.67
CA PHE A 488 -33.27 -71.03 14.12
C PHE A 488 -34.64 -71.23 14.77
N THR A 489 -34.62 -71.79 15.99
CA THR A 489 -35.81 -71.98 16.84
C THR A 489 -35.44 -71.58 18.26
N ALA A 490 -36.10 -70.55 18.79
CA ALA A 490 -35.95 -70.12 20.18
C ALA A 490 -37.20 -70.47 20.99
N LYS A 491 -37.02 -71.22 22.07
CA LYS A 491 -38.09 -71.55 23.03
C LYS A 491 -38.05 -70.55 24.18
N ILE A 492 -39.13 -69.79 24.37
CA ILE A 492 -39.19 -68.63 25.24
C ILE A 492 -40.23 -68.85 26.33
N LYS A 493 -39.86 -68.66 27.60
CA LYS A 493 -40.81 -68.71 28.73
C LYS A 493 -41.51 -67.37 28.88
N ALA A 494 -42.82 -67.33 28.73
CA ALA A 494 -43.61 -66.11 28.84
C ALA A 494 -43.85 -65.73 30.30
N THR A 495 -43.05 -64.82 30.83
CA THR A 495 -43.20 -64.31 32.21
C THR A 495 -43.91 -62.96 32.28
N ARG A 496 -43.96 -62.23 31.15
CA ARG A 496 -44.52 -60.90 30.99
C ARG A 496 -44.98 -60.67 29.55
N GLU A 497 -45.90 -59.73 29.36
CA GLU A 497 -46.30 -59.24 28.04
C GLU A 497 -45.18 -58.37 27.44
N ALA A 498 -44.74 -58.69 26.22
CA ALA A 498 -43.56 -58.06 25.61
C ALA A 498 -43.57 -58.15 24.08
N TYR A 499 -42.73 -57.33 23.45
CA TYR A 499 -42.46 -57.29 22.03
C TYR A 499 -41.10 -57.93 21.75
N TRP A 500 -41.07 -58.96 20.90
CA TRP A 500 -39.91 -59.83 20.68
C TRP A 500 -39.34 -59.69 19.28
N MET A 501 -38.01 -59.78 19.14
CA MET A 501 -37.35 -59.70 17.84
C MET A 501 -36.07 -60.56 17.83
N PRO A 502 -35.88 -61.42 16.81
CA PRO A 502 -34.58 -62.02 16.56
C PRO A 502 -33.64 -61.01 15.89
N ARG A 503 -32.40 -60.96 16.34
CA ARG A 503 -31.34 -60.09 15.82
C ARG A 503 -30.10 -60.92 15.57
N TYR A 504 -29.58 -60.87 14.36
CA TYR A 504 -28.23 -61.33 14.06
C TYR A 504 -27.27 -60.13 14.21
N PRO A 505 -26.29 -60.19 15.13
CA PRO A 505 -25.38 -59.07 15.36
C PRO A 505 -24.34 -58.87 14.24
N GLY A 506 -24.30 -59.76 13.25
CA GLY A 506 -23.26 -59.77 12.23
C GLY A 506 -21.96 -60.40 12.73
N GLY A 507 -20.92 -60.30 11.92
CA GLY A 507 -19.58 -60.84 12.20
C GLY A 507 -18.61 -60.40 11.11
N THR A 508 -17.30 -60.69 11.22
CA THR A 508 -16.23 -60.20 10.31
C THR A 508 -16.59 -60.23 8.82
N ALA A 509 -17.33 -61.25 8.37
CA ALA A 509 -17.75 -61.41 6.98
C ALA A 509 -19.20 -60.93 6.65
N TYR A 510 -20.02 -60.60 7.65
CA TYR A 510 -21.47 -60.45 7.50
C TYR A 510 -22.03 -59.20 8.21
N TYR A 511 -22.97 -58.52 7.55
CA TYR A 511 -23.72 -57.45 8.20
C TYR A 511 -24.70 -57.98 9.25
N ALA A 512 -24.97 -57.15 10.25
CA ALA A 512 -26.03 -57.35 11.21
C ALA A 512 -27.40 -57.23 10.53
N THR A 513 -28.40 -57.96 11.03
CA THR A 513 -29.76 -57.87 10.52
C THR A 513 -30.78 -58.17 11.62
N SER A 514 -31.94 -57.56 11.51
CA SER A 514 -33.13 -57.89 12.29
C SER A 514 -34.37 -57.64 11.42
N PRO A 515 -35.50 -58.32 11.71
CA PRO A 515 -36.78 -57.95 11.12
C PRO A 515 -37.15 -56.50 11.42
N SER A 516 -37.98 -55.90 10.57
CA SER A 516 -38.49 -54.53 10.74
C SER A 516 -39.58 -54.40 11.80
N THR A 517 -40.17 -55.52 12.23
CA THR A 517 -41.34 -55.54 13.11
C THR A 517 -41.11 -56.46 14.29
N TYR A 518 -41.49 -55.99 15.48
CA TYR A 518 -41.52 -56.81 16.68
C TYR A 518 -42.76 -57.71 16.69
N ILE A 519 -42.62 -58.91 17.24
CA ILE A 519 -43.73 -59.82 17.49
C ILE A 519 -44.28 -59.52 18.88
N HIS A 520 -45.52 -59.04 18.95
CA HIS A 520 -46.22 -58.89 20.23
C HIS A 520 -46.71 -60.25 20.74
N VAL A 521 -46.40 -60.55 22.00
CA VAL A 521 -46.91 -61.74 22.70
C VAL A 521 -47.59 -61.30 23.99
N ALA A 522 -48.90 -61.52 24.07
CA ALA A 522 -49.74 -61.19 25.21
C ALA A 522 -49.83 -62.36 26.20
N LEU A 523 -49.93 -62.03 27.50
CA LEU A 523 -50.28 -63.01 28.51
C LEU A 523 -51.81 -63.21 28.53
N ARG A 524 -52.22 -64.47 28.64
CA ARG A 524 -53.60 -64.86 28.91
C ARG A 524 -53.82 -65.13 30.40
#